data_AF-F2W4S5-F1
#
_entry.id   AF-F2W4S5-F1
#
_cell.length_a   1.000
_cell.length_b   1.000
_cell.length_c   1.000
_cell.angle_alpha   90.00
_cell.angle_beta   90.00
_cell.angle_gamma   90.00
#
_symmetry.space_group_name_H-M   'P 1'
#
loop_
_entity.id
_entity.type
_entity.pdbx_description
1 polymer ?
#
loop_
_entity_poly.entity_id
_entity_poly.type
_entity_poly.pdbx_seq_one_letter_code
_entity_poly.pdbx_strand_id
1 'polypeptide(L)' 'MPQLNPDPWFTILIFTWAIFLTILPNKIIMHKIPNVPLTKNPSSLLIKIWPWPWY' A
#
# COMPACT_ATOMS: atom_id res chain seq x y z
N MET A 1 9.92 18.70 35.23
CA MET A 1 8.72 17.84 35.08
C MET A 1 9.19 16.40 34.89
N PRO A 2 8.60 15.40 35.56
CA PRO A 2 9.07 14.01 35.51
C PRO A 2 9.00 13.35 34.11
N GLN A 3 8.27 13.94 33.17
CA GLN A 3 8.19 13.51 31.76
C GLN A 3 9.44 13.87 30.93
N LEU A 4 10.30 14.77 31.44
CA LEU A 4 11.49 15.27 30.74
C LEU A 4 12.77 14.51 31.09
N ASN A 5 12.67 13.43 31.88
CA ASN A 5 13.83 12.57 32.15
C ASN A 5 14.22 11.86 30.84
N PRO A 6 15.44 12.10 30.32
CA PRO A 6 15.90 11.56 29.04
C PRO A 6 16.14 10.04 29.08
N ASP A 7 16.35 9.49 30.28
CA ASP A 7 16.40 8.05 30.51
C ASP A 7 14.97 7.54 30.82
N PRO A 8 14.37 6.64 30.01
CA PRO A 8 15.00 5.72 29.07
C PRO A 8 14.47 5.89 27.62
N TRP A 9 14.39 7.11 27.08
CA TRP A 9 13.76 7.40 25.78
C TRP A 9 14.32 6.60 24.61
N PHE A 10 15.64 6.42 24.57
CA PHE A 10 16.29 5.66 23.50
C PHE A 10 15.83 4.19 23.48
N THR A 11 15.63 3.57 24.65
CA THR A 11 15.15 2.19 24.75
C THR A 11 13.70 2.06 24.31
N ILE A 12 12.86 3.03 24.68
CA ILE A 12 11.45 3.08 24.26
C ILE A 12 11.38 3.23 22.74
N LEU A 13 12.22 4.08 22.16
CA LEU A 13 12.31 4.28 20.72
C LEU A 13 12.68 2.97 20.03
N ILE A 14 13.77 2.31 20.43
CA ILE A 14 14.20 1.04 19.81
C ILE A 14 13.10 -0.02 19.92
N PHE A 15 12.48 -0.17 21.09
CA PHE A 15 11.44 -1.17 21.30
C PHE A 15 10.20 -0.90 20.44
N THR A 16 9.78 0.36 20.36
CA THR A 16 8.67 0.79 19.52
C THR A 16 8.96 0.53 18.03
N TRP A 17 10.18 0.86 17.58
CA TRP A 17 10.61 0.58 16.20
C TRP A 17 10.68 -0.92 15.90
N ALA A 18 11.18 -1.75 16.82
CA ALA A 18 11.21 -3.19 16.65
C ALA A 18 9.80 -3.80 16.50
N ILE A 19 8.84 -3.33 17.30
CA ILE A 19 7.43 -3.75 17.20
C ILE A 19 6.85 -3.35 15.85
N PHE A 20 7.05 -2.10 15.42
CA PHE A 20 6.53 -1.66 14.13
C PHE A 20 7.14 -2.42 12.96
N LEU A 21 8.45 -2.65 12.95
CA LEU A 21 9.10 -3.37 11.85
C LEU A 21 8.75 -4.86 11.80
N THR A 22 8.37 -5.48 12.92
CA THR A 22 8.01 -6.91 12.95
C THR A 22 6.53 -7.15 12.67
N ILE A 23 5.63 -6.32 13.24
CA ILE A 23 4.18 -6.55 13.17
C ILE A 23 3.55 -5.87 11.95
N LEU A 24 3.99 -4.66 11.59
CA LEU A 24 3.33 -3.83 10.59
C LEU A 24 3.47 -4.39 9.15
N PRO A 25 4.64 -4.89 8.69
CA PRO A 25 4.78 -5.38 7.31
C PRO A 25 3.90 -6.58 7.01
N ASN A 26 3.77 -7.51 7.97
CA ASN A 26 2.94 -8.70 7.80
C ASN A 26 1.46 -8.33 7.61
N LYS A 27 0.99 -7.28 8.31
CA LYS A 27 -0.35 -6.74 8.07
C LYS A 27 -0.46 -6.10 6.68
N ILE A 28 0.49 -5.25 6.29
CA ILE A 28 0.44 -4.52 5.02
C ILE A 28 0.42 -5.46 3.81
N ILE A 29 1.29 -6.48 3.77
CA ILE A 29 1.39 -7.41 2.62
C ILE A 29 0.10 -8.20 2.43
N MET A 30 -0.63 -8.50 3.51
CA MET A 30 -1.90 -9.24 3.44
C MET A 30 -3.08 -8.38 2.95
N HIS A 31 -2.89 -7.08 2.72
CA HIS A 31 -3.94 -6.24 2.16
C HIS A 31 -4.11 -6.53 0.67
N LYS A 32 -5.28 -7.05 0.31
CA LYS A 32 -5.72 -7.12 -1.09
C LYS A 32 -6.03 -5.71 -1.56
N ILE A 33 -5.31 -5.23 -2.56
CA ILE A 33 -5.59 -3.95 -3.20
C ILE A 33 -6.86 -4.12 -4.05
N PRO A 34 -7.98 -3.46 -3.72
CA PRO A 34 -9.14 -3.45 -4.59
C PRO A 34 -8.78 -2.64 -5.84
N ASN A 35 -9.20 -3.11 -7.02
CA ASN A 35 -8.92 -2.47 -8.30
C ASN A 35 -7.45 -2.57 -8.76
N VAL A 36 -6.90 -3.81 -8.78
CA VAL A 36 -5.64 -4.10 -9.48
C VAL A 36 -5.72 -3.48 -10.88
N PRO A 37 -4.77 -2.64 -11.30
CA PRO A 37 -4.80 -2.05 -12.64
C PRO A 37 -4.75 -3.19 -13.63
N LEU A 38 -5.91 -3.50 -14.21
CA LEU A 38 -6.01 -4.44 -15.31
C LEU A 38 -5.13 -3.84 -16.40
N THR A 39 -4.02 -4.50 -16.73
CA THR A 39 -3.24 -4.18 -17.92
C THR A 39 -4.20 -4.36 -19.09
N LYS A 40 -4.79 -3.25 -19.55
CA LYS A 40 -5.67 -3.25 -20.71
C LYS A 40 -4.81 -3.76 -21.85
N ASN A 41 -5.04 -5.00 -22.25
CA ASN A 41 -4.35 -5.60 -23.37
C ASN A 41 -4.61 -4.69 -24.57
N PRO A 42 -3.58 -4.08 -25.20
CA PRO A 42 -3.80 -3.13 -26.29
C PRO A 42 -4.55 -3.77 -27.47
N SER A 43 -4.52 -5.10 -27.57
CA SER A 43 -5.31 -5.87 -28.53
C SER A 43 -6.83 -5.85 -28.29
N SER A 44 -7.32 -5.65 -27.06
CA SER A 44 -8.77 -5.55 -26.79
C SER A 44 -9.36 -4.16 -27.11
N LEU A 45 -8.51 -3.12 -27.21
CA LEU A 45 -8.94 -1.79 -27.62
C LEU A 45 -9.17 -1.70 -29.13
N LEU A 46 -8.47 -2.53 -29.92
CA LEU A 46 -8.61 -2.57 -31.38
C LEU A 46 -9.91 -3.26 -31.85
N ILE A 47 -10.55 -4.06 -30.99
CA ILE A 47 -11.74 -4.86 -31.36
C ILE A 47 -13.04 -4.04 -31.27
N LYS A 48 -13.02 -2.87 -30.62
CA LYS A 48 -14.21 -2.03 -30.44
C LYS A 48 -14.15 -0.72 -31.22
N ILE A 49 -13.66 -0.77 -32.46
CA ILE A 49 -14.02 0.27 -33.43
C ILE A 49 -15.50 0.06 -33.71
N TRP A 50 -16.35 0.86 -33.08
CA TRP A 50 -17.79 0.88 -33.32
C TRP A 50 -18.03 1.51 -34.69
N PRO A 51 -18.43 0.75 -35.73
CA PRO A 51 -18.83 1.37 -36.98
C PRO A 51 -20.16 2.07 -36.72
N TRP A 52 -20.14 3.40 -36.61
CA TRP A 52 -21.37 4.19 -36.54
C TRP A 52 -22.26 3.88 -37.76
N PRO A 53 -23.59 3.70 -37.62
CA PRO A 53 -24.42 3.14 -38.68
C PRO A 53 -25.06 4.25 -39.55
N TRP A 54 -24.35 5.35 -39.78
CA TRP A 54 -24.86 6.47 -40.61
C TRP A 54 -24.25 6.49 -42.02
N TYR A 55 -24.05 5.32 -42.63
CA TYR A 55 -23.91 5.18 -44.09
C TYR A 55 -25.05 4.33 -44.64
#